data_AF-A0A0Q8A4C8-F1
#
_entry.id   AF-A0A0Q8A4C8-F1
#
_cell.length_a   1.000
_cell.length_b   1.000
_cell.length_c   1.000
_cell.angle_alpha   90.00
_cell.angle_beta   90.00
_cell.angle_gamma   90.00
#
_symmetry.space_group_name_H-M   'P 1'
#
loop_
_entity.id
_entity.type
_entity.pdbx_description
1 polymer ?
#
loop_
_entity_poly.entity_id
_entity_poly.type
_entity_poly.pdbx_seq_one_letter_code
_entity_poly.pdbx_strand_id
1 'polypeptide(L)'
;MPEINRRRFLINTATAGAAVAVAVPAAEPAMAMPGAVNIVPKASPDIETAFKAVTDARRELVAAKDARDWLADEWRHLWPRAPESMRWYGFMSGTFETDIVDRSMLDDSGKAIKIKSSKEVSDHRALMEHPRPLRANASARVKERAEQWRQTGLADVEEMEAYLAETEKLREAAGSGAVIARVREAEKDLDRAISALMEVPVANVADLHIKARAALISSDSKDFTPEMARCFPILGAFVNVVFDVIALAEGGAA
;
A
#
# COMPACT_ATOMS: atom_id res chain seq x y z
N MET A 1 25.99 -23.67 -11.85
CA MET A 1 25.01 -22.84 -11.12
C MET A 1 24.08 -23.80 -10.39
N PRO A 2 24.07 -23.86 -9.06
CA PRO A 2 23.24 -24.82 -8.33
C PRO A 2 21.77 -24.40 -8.36
N GLU A 3 20.91 -25.35 -8.70
CA GLU A 3 19.46 -25.20 -8.82
C GLU A 3 18.83 -25.10 -7.43
N ILE A 4 18.56 -23.89 -6.95
CA ILE A 4 17.89 -23.67 -5.66
C ILE A 4 16.40 -23.97 -5.84
N ASN A 5 15.97 -25.05 -5.19
CA ASN A 5 14.65 -25.65 -5.29
C ASN A 5 13.57 -24.75 -4.64
N ARG A 6 12.97 -23.86 -5.45
CA ARG A 6 11.98 -22.81 -5.05
C ARG A 6 10.73 -23.33 -4.31
N ARG A 7 10.42 -24.62 -4.38
CA ARG A 7 9.22 -25.22 -3.74
C ARG A 7 9.36 -25.57 -2.26
N ARG A 8 10.59 -25.65 -1.72
CA ARG A 8 10.80 -26.07 -0.32
C ARG A 8 10.80 -24.92 0.69
N PHE A 9 10.89 -23.67 0.25
CA PHE A 9 10.98 -22.53 1.16
C PHE A 9 9.62 -22.09 1.73
N LEU A 10 8.51 -22.37 1.04
CA LEU A 10 7.16 -21.92 1.44
C LEU A 10 6.46 -22.82 2.48
N ILE A 11 7.07 -23.93 2.91
CA ILE A 11 6.40 -24.93 3.77
C ILE A 11 6.82 -24.85 5.26
N ASN A 12 7.90 -24.15 5.61
CA ASN A 12 8.52 -24.29 6.94
C ASN A 12 8.36 -23.12 7.93
N THR A 13 7.56 -22.08 7.67
CA THR A 13 7.36 -20.97 8.63
C THR A 13 6.10 -21.14 9.48
N ALA A 14 5.91 -22.32 10.06
CA ALA A 14 4.79 -22.57 10.97
C ALA A 14 5.20 -23.48 12.14
N THR A 15 6.17 -23.07 12.98
CA THR A 15 6.25 -23.55 14.36
C THR A 15 7.24 -22.74 15.21
N ALA A 16 6.84 -22.52 16.47
CA ALA A 16 7.61 -22.06 17.63
C ALA A 16 7.70 -20.53 17.85
N GLY A 17 6.96 -20.08 18.87
CA GLY A 17 7.15 -18.79 19.53
C GLY A 17 6.39 -18.78 20.86
N ALA A 18 7.07 -19.17 21.93
CA ALA A 18 6.53 -19.38 23.27
C ALA A 18 6.10 -18.08 23.96
N ALA A 19 4.95 -18.11 24.66
CA ALA A 19 4.50 -17.02 25.53
C ALA A 19 5.28 -17.03 26.85
N VAL A 20 5.90 -15.90 27.18
CA VAL A 20 6.45 -15.63 28.53
C VAL A 20 5.44 -14.77 29.27
N ALA A 21 4.83 -15.31 30.32
CA ALA A 21 3.95 -14.60 31.22
C ALA A 21 4.78 -13.75 32.20
N VAL A 22 4.64 -12.43 32.14
CA VAL A 22 5.18 -11.52 33.15
C VAL A 22 4.10 -11.30 34.20
N ALA A 23 4.34 -11.81 35.42
CA ALA A 23 3.49 -11.55 36.57
C ALA A 23 3.71 -10.12 37.08
N VAL A 24 2.65 -9.31 37.09
CA VAL A 24 2.60 -8.01 37.77
C VAL A 24 2.06 -8.23 39.19
N PRO A 25 2.68 -7.69 40.25
CA PRO A 25 2.20 -7.86 41.61
C PRO A 25 0.93 -7.04 41.87
N ALA A 26 0.02 -7.66 42.61
CA ALA A 26 -1.29 -7.14 42.99
C ALA A 26 -1.19 -5.92 43.93
N ALA A 27 -1.97 -4.89 43.63
CA ALA A 27 -2.34 -3.83 44.57
C ALA A 27 -3.65 -4.20 45.30
N GLU A 28 -3.71 -3.78 46.56
CA GLU A 28 -4.68 -4.12 47.62
C GLU A 28 -6.17 -3.79 47.35
N PRO A 29 -7.10 -4.37 48.13
CA PRO A 29 -8.50 -4.54 47.72
C PRO A 29 -9.36 -3.30 48.02
N ALA A 30 -10.02 -2.79 46.98
CA ALA A 30 -11.19 -1.95 47.14
C ALA A 30 -12.37 -2.80 47.63
N MET A 31 -13.13 -2.27 48.59
CA MET A 31 -14.23 -2.93 49.29
C MET A 31 -15.17 -3.69 48.33
N ALA A 32 -15.23 -5.01 48.51
CA ALA A 32 -16.14 -5.88 47.79
C ALA A 32 -17.59 -5.64 48.24
N MET A 33 -18.41 -5.11 47.32
CA MET A 33 -19.85 -5.32 47.34
C MET A 33 -20.12 -6.80 47.04
N PRO A 34 -20.72 -7.57 47.96
CA PRO A 34 -21.03 -8.97 47.71
C PRO A 34 -22.26 -9.05 46.79
N GLY A 35 -22.06 -9.43 45.53
CA GLY A 35 -23.16 -9.82 44.65
C GLY A 35 -23.01 -9.51 43.16
N ALA A 36 -22.06 -8.68 42.76
CA ALA A 36 -21.78 -8.48 41.33
C ALA A 36 -20.81 -9.58 40.87
N VAL A 37 -21.34 -10.73 40.46
CA VAL A 37 -20.58 -11.60 39.55
C VAL A 37 -20.30 -10.73 38.33
N ASN A 38 -19.07 -10.26 38.19
CA ASN A 38 -18.62 -9.50 37.04
C ASN A 38 -18.51 -10.49 35.87
N ILE A 39 -19.66 -10.97 35.40
CA ILE A 39 -19.78 -11.73 34.17
C ILE A 39 -19.54 -10.69 33.09
N VAL A 40 -18.26 -10.48 32.75
CA VAL A 40 -17.92 -9.77 31.52
C VAL A 40 -18.70 -10.48 30.42
N PRO A 41 -19.69 -9.82 29.78
CA PRO A 41 -20.54 -10.50 28.82
C PRO A 41 -19.66 -11.09 27.73
N LYS A 42 -19.70 -12.41 27.54
CA LYS A 42 -19.00 -13.04 26.44
C LYS A 42 -19.63 -12.56 25.13
N ALA A 43 -18.81 -12.27 24.13
CA ALA A 43 -19.30 -11.93 22.80
C ALA A 43 -20.16 -13.07 22.24
N SER A 44 -21.10 -12.71 21.37
CA SER A 44 -21.91 -13.67 20.65
C SER A 44 -21.03 -14.56 19.76
N PRO A 45 -21.34 -15.86 19.64
CA PRO A 45 -20.51 -16.81 18.88
C PRO A 45 -20.40 -16.43 17.39
N ASP A 46 -21.44 -15.78 16.83
CA ASP A 46 -21.45 -15.31 15.46
C ASP A 46 -20.45 -14.16 15.25
N ILE A 47 -20.36 -13.21 16.20
CA ILE A 47 -19.39 -12.12 16.16
C ILE A 47 -17.97 -12.64 16.39
N GLU A 48 -17.76 -13.61 17.29
CA GLU A 48 -16.45 -14.24 17.47
C GLU A 48 -15.97 -14.93 16.18
N THR A 49 -16.88 -15.64 15.49
CA THR A 49 -16.58 -16.32 14.22
C THR A 49 -16.26 -15.33 13.11
N ALA A 50 -17.08 -14.30 12.94
CA ALA A 50 -16.85 -13.25 11.93
C ALA A 50 -15.57 -12.46 12.21
N PHE A 51 -15.28 -12.17 13.48
CA PHE A 51 -14.04 -11.47 13.84
C PHE A 51 -12.80 -12.33 13.61
N LYS A 52 -12.88 -13.65 13.83
CA LYS A 52 -11.80 -14.56 13.45
C LYS A 52 -11.47 -14.43 11.94
N ALA A 53 -12.49 -14.37 11.08
CA ALA A 53 -12.28 -14.16 9.64
C ALA A 53 -11.57 -12.82 9.34
N VAL A 54 -11.92 -11.74 10.05
CA VAL A 54 -11.19 -10.45 9.97
C VAL A 54 -9.73 -10.61 10.38
N THR A 55 -9.44 -11.31 11.48
CA THR A 55 -8.06 -11.51 11.94
C THR A 55 -7.23 -12.39 11.01
N ASP A 56 -7.84 -13.41 10.40
CA ASP A 56 -7.18 -14.29 9.44
C ASP A 56 -6.89 -13.51 8.13
N ALA A 57 -7.84 -12.71 7.63
CA ALA A 57 -7.64 -11.83 6.47
C ALA A 57 -6.57 -10.75 6.73
N ARG A 58 -6.55 -10.14 7.93
CA ARG A 58 -5.49 -9.18 8.32
C ARG A 58 -4.11 -9.84 8.28
N ARG A 59 -4.00 -11.07 8.77
CA ARG A 59 -2.73 -11.82 8.79
C ARG A 59 -2.22 -12.07 7.38
N GLU A 60 -3.12 -12.46 6.47
CA GLU A 60 -2.75 -12.65 5.06
C GLU A 60 -2.33 -11.33 4.39
N LEU A 61 -3.03 -10.22 4.65
CA LEU A 61 -2.63 -8.91 4.14
C LEU A 61 -1.23 -8.50 4.62
N VAL A 62 -0.92 -8.69 5.92
CA VAL A 62 0.41 -8.42 6.46
C VAL A 62 1.46 -9.30 5.76
N ALA A 63 1.22 -10.60 5.66
CA ALA A 63 2.14 -11.52 4.99
C ALA A 63 2.33 -11.18 3.49
N ALA A 64 1.29 -10.70 2.81
CA ALA A 64 1.36 -10.25 1.43
C ALA A 64 2.16 -8.95 1.28
N LYS A 65 1.98 -7.97 2.19
CA LYS A 65 2.78 -6.73 2.24
C LYS A 65 4.25 -7.04 2.54
N ASP A 66 4.53 -7.93 3.49
CA ASP A 66 5.90 -8.37 3.82
C ASP A 66 6.58 -9.04 2.62
N ALA A 67 5.86 -9.91 1.89
CA ALA A 67 6.38 -10.54 0.67
C ALA A 67 6.66 -9.51 -0.44
N ARG A 68 5.82 -8.46 -0.56
CA ARG A 68 6.04 -7.33 -1.47
C ARG A 68 7.28 -6.52 -1.07
N ASP A 69 7.48 -6.29 0.22
CA ASP A 69 8.62 -5.55 0.74
C ASP A 69 9.93 -6.30 0.54
N TRP A 70 9.93 -7.59 0.85
CA TRP A 70 11.06 -8.47 0.55
C TRP A 70 11.41 -8.47 -0.94
N LEU A 71 10.42 -8.57 -1.84
CA LEU A 71 10.67 -8.54 -3.28
C LEU A 71 11.28 -7.20 -3.73
N ALA A 72 10.79 -6.09 -3.18
CA ALA A 72 11.32 -4.77 -3.50
C ALA A 72 12.80 -4.66 -3.11
N ASP A 73 13.16 -5.10 -1.89
CA ASP A 73 14.54 -5.07 -1.41
C ASP A 73 15.46 -5.98 -2.22
N GLU A 74 15.01 -7.21 -2.54
CA GLU A 74 15.77 -8.17 -3.33
C GLU A 74 16.13 -7.60 -4.71
N TRP A 75 15.21 -6.92 -5.37
CA TRP A 75 15.41 -6.40 -6.74
C TRP A 75 15.86 -4.95 -6.81
N ARG A 76 15.91 -4.23 -5.69
CA ARG A 76 16.25 -2.81 -5.61
C ARG A 76 17.57 -2.47 -6.30
N HIS A 77 18.56 -3.36 -6.18
CA HIS A 77 19.89 -3.14 -6.73
C HIS A 77 19.96 -3.29 -8.26
N LEU A 78 18.95 -3.90 -8.89
CA LEU A 78 18.84 -4.06 -10.35
C LEU A 78 17.92 -3.02 -10.99
N TRP A 79 17.11 -2.32 -10.20
CA TRP A 79 16.11 -1.40 -10.73
C TRP A 79 16.77 -0.13 -11.30
N PRO A 80 16.66 0.14 -12.62
CA PRO A 80 17.26 1.31 -13.22
C PRO A 80 16.50 2.57 -12.78
N ARG A 81 17.22 3.70 -12.76
CA ARG A 81 16.59 5.01 -12.63
C ARG A 81 16.11 5.50 -13.99
N ALA A 82 14.97 6.19 -14.01
CA ALA A 82 14.46 6.83 -15.21
C ALA A 82 15.49 7.85 -15.74
N PRO A 83 15.74 7.86 -17.07
CA PRO A 83 16.68 8.79 -17.68
C PRO A 83 16.20 10.23 -17.52
N GLU A 84 17.13 11.18 -17.54
CA GLU A 84 16.82 12.60 -17.33
C GLU A 84 15.83 13.13 -18.37
N SER A 85 15.94 12.66 -19.61
CA SER A 85 15.04 12.99 -20.73
C SER A 85 13.57 12.69 -20.39
N MET A 86 13.32 11.63 -19.61
CA MET A 86 12.00 11.16 -19.20
C MET A 86 11.43 11.91 -18.00
N ARG A 87 12.29 12.53 -17.18
CA ARG A 87 11.88 13.25 -15.97
C ARG A 87 11.12 14.51 -16.35
N TRP A 88 10.04 14.78 -15.62
CA TRP A 88 9.12 15.86 -15.93
C TRP A 88 8.90 16.78 -14.73
N TYR A 89 9.11 18.08 -14.90
CA TYR A 89 8.98 19.08 -13.82
C TYR A 89 7.64 19.85 -13.82
N GLY A 90 6.65 19.39 -14.59
CA GLY A 90 5.37 20.09 -14.71
C GLY A 90 4.47 20.01 -13.46
N PHE A 91 3.61 21.02 -13.33
CA PHE A 91 2.78 21.27 -12.13
C PHE A 91 1.48 20.44 -12.09
N MET A 92 0.99 19.94 -13.23
CA MET A 92 -0.25 19.14 -13.31
C MET A 92 0.04 17.64 -13.51
N SER A 93 -0.97 16.80 -13.20
CA SER A 93 -1.00 15.33 -13.25
C SER A 93 0.11 14.70 -14.12
N GLY A 94 0.99 13.93 -13.48
CA GLY A 94 2.04 13.17 -14.14
C GLY A 94 2.11 11.76 -13.56
N THR A 95 2.74 10.85 -14.30
CA THR A 95 3.06 9.52 -13.79
C THR A 95 4.28 9.64 -12.89
N PHE A 96 4.32 8.87 -11.81
CA PHE A 96 5.49 8.83 -10.93
C PHE A 96 6.40 7.67 -11.33
N GLU A 97 7.71 7.85 -11.18
CA GLU A 97 8.65 6.75 -11.24
C GLU A 97 8.31 5.79 -10.12
N THR A 98 8.11 4.52 -10.46
CA THR A 98 7.81 3.47 -9.49
C THR A 98 8.94 2.45 -9.42
N ASP A 99 9.08 1.83 -8.25
CA ASP A 99 9.93 0.67 -8.07
C ASP A 99 9.29 -0.59 -8.70
N ILE A 100 9.95 -1.73 -8.51
CA ILE A 100 9.50 -3.01 -9.07
C ILE A 100 8.14 -3.49 -8.55
N VAL A 101 7.65 -2.93 -7.43
CA VAL A 101 6.37 -3.28 -6.81
C VAL A 101 5.35 -2.13 -6.83
N ASP A 102 5.51 -1.19 -7.77
CA ASP A 102 4.64 -0.04 -7.98
C ASP A 102 4.61 0.99 -6.84
N ARG A 103 5.66 1.07 -6.01
CA ARG A 103 5.81 2.20 -5.06
C ARG A 103 6.47 3.39 -5.72
N SER A 104 5.89 4.57 -5.53
CA SER A 104 6.47 5.82 -5.99
C SER A 104 7.87 6.03 -5.39
N MET A 105 8.84 6.24 -6.26
CA MET A 105 10.22 6.55 -5.90
C MET A 105 10.35 8.02 -5.57
N LEU A 106 11.09 8.29 -4.50
CA LEU A 106 11.36 9.64 -4.02
C LEU A 106 12.74 10.11 -4.49
N ASP A 107 12.86 11.42 -4.69
CA ASP A 107 14.14 12.10 -4.86
C ASP A 107 14.83 12.35 -3.50
N ASP A 108 16.02 12.94 -3.53
CA ASP A 108 16.80 13.25 -2.32
C ASP A 108 16.10 14.26 -1.38
N SER A 109 15.09 14.98 -1.89
CA SER A 109 14.26 15.91 -1.12
C SER A 109 13.00 15.24 -0.55
N GLY A 110 12.80 13.94 -0.80
CA GLY A 110 11.64 13.17 -0.36
C GLY A 110 10.40 13.37 -1.24
N LYS A 111 10.52 13.96 -2.43
CA LYS A 111 9.40 14.19 -3.36
C LYS A 111 9.33 13.08 -4.40
N ALA A 112 8.11 12.67 -4.75
CA ALA A 112 7.91 11.67 -5.79
C ALA A 112 8.43 12.16 -7.14
N ILE A 113 9.26 11.34 -7.79
CA ILE A 113 9.86 11.67 -9.08
C ILE A 113 8.80 11.51 -10.16
N LYS A 114 8.55 12.56 -10.94
CA LYS A 114 7.60 12.53 -12.05
C LYS A 114 8.31 12.14 -13.34
N ILE A 115 7.69 11.24 -14.10
CA ILE A 115 8.17 10.76 -15.40
C ILE A 115 7.04 10.82 -16.42
N LYS A 116 7.42 10.86 -17.70
CA LYS A 116 6.47 10.66 -18.80
C LYS A 116 5.90 9.24 -18.75
N SER A 117 4.58 9.10 -18.85
CA SER A 117 3.92 7.81 -19.05
C SER A 117 4.32 7.18 -20.39
N SER A 118 4.13 5.87 -20.54
CA SER A 118 4.28 5.18 -21.83
C SER A 118 3.48 5.85 -22.95
N LYS A 119 2.27 6.32 -22.65
CA LYS A 119 1.46 7.10 -23.60
C LYS A 119 2.13 8.41 -24.00
N GLU A 120 2.63 9.18 -23.02
CA GLU A 120 3.33 10.45 -23.30
C GLU A 120 4.63 10.23 -24.08
N VAL A 121 5.35 9.14 -23.84
CA VAL A 121 6.54 8.76 -24.64
C VAL A 121 6.12 8.47 -26.08
N SER A 122 5.05 7.69 -26.30
CA SER A 122 4.50 7.42 -27.63
C SER A 122 4.01 8.70 -28.34
N ASP A 123 3.35 9.59 -27.62
CA ASP A 123 2.90 10.89 -28.16
C ASP A 123 4.12 11.77 -28.52
N HIS A 124 5.19 11.71 -27.72
CA HIS A 124 6.45 12.40 -27.99
C HIS A 124 7.13 11.85 -29.24
N ARG A 125 7.18 10.52 -29.42
CA ARG A 125 7.66 9.87 -30.65
C ARG A 125 6.92 10.40 -31.86
N ALA A 126 5.58 10.36 -31.83
CA ALA A 126 4.75 10.82 -32.94
C ALA A 126 5.02 12.30 -33.29
N LEU A 127 5.24 13.14 -32.27
CA LEU A 127 5.58 14.55 -32.47
C LEU A 127 6.95 14.74 -33.16
N MET A 128 7.93 13.88 -32.87
CA MET A 128 9.27 13.95 -33.49
C MET A 128 9.32 13.32 -34.88
N GLU A 129 8.57 12.24 -35.12
CA GLU A 129 8.47 11.59 -36.44
C GLU A 129 7.64 12.44 -37.43
N HIS A 130 6.63 13.16 -36.92
CA HIS A 130 5.75 14.02 -37.70
C HIS A 130 5.72 15.44 -37.13
N PRO A 131 6.84 16.18 -37.21
CA PRO A 131 6.91 17.53 -36.68
C PRO A 131 5.98 18.46 -37.46
N ARG A 132 5.45 19.48 -36.76
CA ARG A 132 4.62 20.49 -37.42
C ARG A 132 5.43 21.19 -38.51
N PRO A 133 4.84 21.40 -39.70
CA PRO A 133 5.56 22.04 -40.80
C PRO A 133 5.96 23.46 -40.41
N LEU A 134 7.21 23.81 -40.71
CA LEU A 134 7.69 25.18 -40.59
C LEU A 134 6.99 26.08 -41.62
N ARG A 135 6.94 27.40 -41.33
CA ARG A 135 6.47 28.38 -42.31
C ARG A 135 7.34 28.33 -43.57
N ALA A 136 6.72 28.53 -44.74
CA ALA A 136 7.41 28.43 -46.03
C ALA A 136 8.66 29.33 -46.14
N ASN A 137 8.63 30.50 -45.48
CA ASN A 137 9.71 31.47 -45.43
C ASN A 137 10.66 31.32 -44.23
N ALA A 138 10.68 30.15 -43.56
CA ALA A 138 11.61 29.90 -42.46
C ALA A 138 13.07 29.98 -42.94
N SER A 139 13.91 30.68 -42.18
CA SER A 139 15.34 30.82 -42.49
C SER A 139 16.06 29.47 -42.36
N ALA A 140 17.23 29.35 -43.00
CA ALA A 140 18.06 28.14 -42.92
C ALA A 140 18.38 27.77 -41.46
N ARG A 141 18.69 28.76 -40.62
CA ARG A 141 18.94 28.58 -39.18
C ARG A 141 17.74 27.99 -38.42
N VAL A 142 16.52 28.37 -38.79
CA VAL A 142 15.30 27.82 -38.16
C VAL A 142 15.09 26.37 -38.59
N LYS A 143 15.31 26.07 -39.87
CA LYS A 143 15.22 24.69 -40.40
C LYS A 143 16.25 23.78 -39.74
N GLU A 144 17.49 24.24 -39.63
CA GLU A 144 18.58 23.51 -38.96
C GLU A 144 18.25 23.24 -37.48
N ARG A 145 17.80 24.26 -36.73
CA ARG A 145 17.42 24.08 -35.33
C ARG A 145 16.24 23.11 -35.17
N ALA A 146 15.26 23.15 -36.07
CA ALA A 146 14.13 22.22 -36.03
C ALA A 146 14.57 20.78 -36.28
N GLU A 147 15.50 20.57 -37.22
CA GLU A 147 16.08 19.26 -37.49
C GLU A 147 16.93 18.76 -36.31
N GLN A 148 17.75 19.62 -35.71
CA GLN A 148 18.50 19.28 -34.49
C GLN A 148 17.57 18.90 -33.34
N TRP A 149 16.52 19.70 -33.09
CA TRP A 149 15.52 19.39 -32.08
C TRP A 149 14.83 18.05 -32.33
N ARG A 150 14.51 17.74 -33.60
CA ARG A 150 13.93 16.46 -34.01
C ARG A 150 14.87 15.29 -33.72
N GLN A 151 16.16 15.42 -34.07
CA GLN A 151 17.16 14.38 -33.86
C GLN A 151 17.39 14.11 -32.37
N THR A 152 17.56 15.16 -31.57
CA THR A 152 17.68 15.02 -30.10
C THR A 152 16.42 14.40 -29.51
N GLY A 153 15.23 14.86 -29.91
CA GLY A 153 13.97 14.32 -29.41
C GLY A 153 13.74 12.85 -29.77
N LEU A 154 14.19 12.39 -30.94
CA LEU A 154 14.14 10.97 -31.30
C LEU A 154 15.09 10.13 -30.44
N ALA A 155 16.31 10.61 -30.21
CA ALA A 155 17.28 9.93 -29.33
C ALA A 155 16.74 9.83 -27.88
N ASP A 156 16.15 10.91 -27.37
CA ASP A 156 15.50 10.93 -26.06
C ASP A 156 14.36 9.88 -25.97
N VAL A 157 13.54 9.76 -27.02
CA VAL A 157 12.46 8.76 -27.08
C VAL A 157 13.00 7.33 -27.08
N GLU A 158 14.06 7.05 -27.84
CA GLU A 158 14.69 5.73 -27.86
C GLU A 158 15.21 5.34 -26.48
N GLU A 159 15.81 6.28 -25.74
CA GLU A 159 16.26 6.08 -24.36
C GLU A 159 15.07 5.80 -23.42
N MET A 160 13.98 6.57 -23.51
CA MET A 160 12.77 6.37 -22.71
C MET A 160 12.13 5.00 -22.95
N GLU A 161 12.04 4.57 -24.21
CA GLU A 161 11.46 3.27 -24.57
C GLU A 161 12.34 2.11 -24.10
N ALA A 162 13.66 2.24 -24.20
CA ALA A 162 14.59 1.26 -23.67
C ALA A 162 14.41 1.10 -22.15
N TYR A 163 14.28 2.21 -21.42
CA TYR A 163 13.99 2.19 -19.98
C TYR A 163 12.65 1.51 -19.66
N LEU A 164 11.58 1.86 -20.38
CA LEU A 164 10.26 1.24 -20.16
C LEU A 164 10.29 -0.27 -20.45
N ALA A 165 10.95 -0.69 -21.52
CA ALA A 165 11.09 -2.09 -21.87
C ALA A 165 11.93 -2.86 -20.84
N GLU A 166 13.00 -2.25 -20.31
CA GLU A 166 13.85 -2.89 -19.29
C GLU A 166 13.12 -3.04 -17.96
N THR A 167 12.45 -1.98 -17.49
CA THR A 167 11.66 -2.05 -16.25
C THR A 167 10.54 -3.09 -16.33
N GLU A 168 9.89 -3.22 -17.49
CA GLU A 168 8.87 -4.26 -17.68
C GLU A 168 9.46 -5.67 -17.67
N LYS A 169 10.59 -5.90 -18.35
CA LYS A 169 11.29 -7.20 -18.28
C LYS A 169 11.68 -7.56 -16.86
N LEU A 170 12.16 -6.59 -16.07
CA LEU A 170 12.50 -6.81 -14.67
C LEU A 170 11.26 -7.17 -13.84
N ARG A 171 10.12 -6.51 -14.05
CA ARG A 171 8.85 -6.87 -13.39
C ARG A 171 8.41 -8.29 -13.72
N GLU A 172 8.45 -8.66 -15.00
CA GLU A 172 8.12 -10.01 -15.45
C GLU A 172 9.06 -11.05 -14.83
N ALA A 173 10.36 -10.80 -14.83
CA ALA A 173 11.37 -11.70 -14.25
C ALA A 173 11.22 -11.84 -12.73
N ALA A 174 10.87 -10.75 -12.04
CA ALA A 174 10.62 -10.74 -10.60
C ALA A 174 9.27 -11.37 -10.22
N GLY A 175 8.34 -11.48 -11.17
CA GLY A 175 6.96 -11.89 -10.90
C GLY A 175 6.20 -10.88 -10.04
N SER A 176 6.55 -9.59 -10.14
CA SER A 176 6.00 -8.55 -9.26
C SER A 176 4.48 -8.40 -9.39
N GLY A 177 3.94 -8.60 -10.60
CA GLY A 177 2.50 -8.59 -10.85
C GLY A 177 1.71 -9.57 -9.96
N ALA A 178 2.25 -10.76 -9.68
CA ALA A 178 1.58 -11.74 -8.82
C ALA A 178 1.56 -11.29 -7.35
N VAL A 179 2.64 -10.66 -6.88
CA VAL A 179 2.73 -10.16 -5.50
C VAL A 179 1.83 -8.94 -5.29
N ILE A 180 1.81 -8.02 -6.26
CA ILE A 180 0.90 -6.86 -6.27
C ILE A 180 -0.56 -7.33 -6.27
N ALA A 181 -0.90 -8.32 -7.12
CA ALA A 181 -2.23 -8.89 -7.16
C ALA A 181 -2.64 -9.55 -5.83
N ARG A 182 -1.72 -10.27 -5.18
CA ARG A 182 -1.95 -10.87 -3.85
C ARG A 182 -2.27 -9.84 -2.78
N VAL A 183 -1.53 -8.72 -2.74
CA VAL A 183 -1.82 -7.63 -1.79
C VAL A 183 -3.22 -7.06 -2.05
N ARG A 184 -3.54 -6.74 -3.30
CA ARG A 184 -4.87 -6.19 -3.67
C ARG A 184 -6.01 -7.15 -3.32
N GLU A 185 -5.82 -8.45 -3.50
CA GLU A 185 -6.84 -9.43 -3.15
C GLU A 185 -6.99 -9.58 -1.64
N ALA A 186 -5.88 -9.61 -0.89
CA ALA A 186 -5.92 -9.63 0.58
C ALA A 186 -6.58 -8.38 1.19
N GLU A 187 -6.40 -7.19 0.57
CA GLU A 187 -7.12 -5.98 0.95
C GLU A 187 -8.63 -6.12 0.76
N LYS A 188 -9.07 -6.64 -0.41
CA LYS A 188 -10.49 -6.89 -0.68
C LYS A 188 -11.09 -7.93 0.26
N ASP A 189 -10.35 -8.99 0.56
CA ASP A 189 -10.78 -10.04 1.48
C ASP A 189 -10.94 -9.50 2.91
N LEU A 190 -10.02 -8.62 3.35
CA LEU A 190 -10.14 -7.92 4.62
C LEU A 190 -11.37 -7.00 4.65
N ASP A 191 -11.56 -6.18 3.62
CA ASP A 191 -12.74 -5.31 3.50
C ASP A 191 -14.05 -6.12 3.53
N ARG A 192 -14.10 -7.25 2.80
CA ARG A 192 -15.26 -8.16 2.78
C ARG A 192 -15.52 -8.77 4.16
N ALA A 193 -14.48 -9.21 4.87
CA ALA A 193 -14.60 -9.77 6.21
C ALA A 193 -15.10 -8.74 7.22
N ILE A 194 -14.62 -7.49 7.13
CA ILE A 194 -15.07 -6.39 7.98
C ILE A 194 -16.54 -6.05 7.69
N SER A 195 -16.94 -5.94 6.42
CA SER A 195 -18.35 -5.72 6.05
C SER A 195 -19.25 -6.81 6.63
N ALA A 196 -18.89 -8.08 6.47
CA ALA A 196 -19.66 -9.20 7.01
C ALA A 196 -19.77 -9.15 8.54
N LEU A 197 -18.69 -8.80 9.24
CA LEU A 197 -18.72 -8.62 10.70
C LEU A 197 -19.66 -7.46 11.11
N MET A 198 -19.66 -6.36 10.36
CA MET A 198 -20.51 -5.19 10.66
C MET A 198 -21.99 -5.49 10.47
N GLU A 199 -22.36 -6.43 9.61
CA GLU A 199 -23.75 -6.87 9.39
C GLU A 199 -24.30 -7.75 10.54
N VAL A 200 -23.44 -8.41 11.33
CA VAL A 200 -23.90 -9.26 12.45
C VAL A 200 -24.56 -8.39 13.53
N PRO A 201 -25.80 -8.64 13.96
CA PRO A 201 -26.45 -7.86 15.00
C PRO A 201 -25.67 -7.88 16.32
N VAL A 202 -25.64 -6.75 17.02
CA VAL A 202 -24.97 -6.61 18.32
C VAL A 202 -25.95 -7.01 19.41
N ALA A 203 -25.59 -7.96 20.28
CA ALA A 203 -26.41 -8.37 21.41
C ALA A 203 -25.93 -7.77 22.75
N ASN A 204 -24.65 -7.41 22.86
CA ASN A 204 -24.06 -6.88 24.10
C ASN A 204 -22.88 -5.93 23.87
N VAL A 205 -22.29 -5.42 24.96
CA VAL A 205 -21.16 -4.47 24.89
C VAL A 205 -19.87 -5.12 24.36
N ALA A 206 -19.64 -6.41 24.62
CA ALA A 206 -18.46 -7.10 24.08
C ALA A 206 -18.52 -7.25 22.55
N ASP A 207 -19.73 -7.43 22.00
CA ASP A 207 -19.96 -7.39 20.56
C ASP A 207 -19.62 -6.02 19.95
N LEU A 208 -19.97 -4.91 20.64
CA LEU A 208 -19.58 -3.56 20.22
C LEU A 208 -18.07 -3.38 20.24
N HIS A 209 -17.38 -3.89 21.28
CA HIS A 209 -15.92 -3.82 21.38
C HIS A 209 -15.23 -4.54 20.22
N ILE A 210 -15.71 -5.72 19.85
CA ILE A 210 -15.17 -6.46 18.70
C ILE A 210 -15.34 -5.69 17.39
N LYS A 211 -16.53 -5.12 17.14
CA LYS A 211 -16.76 -4.29 15.94
C LYS A 211 -15.88 -3.04 15.95
N ALA A 212 -15.75 -2.38 17.09
CA ALA A 212 -14.88 -1.23 17.28
C ALA A 212 -13.42 -1.58 16.94
N ARG A 213 -12.93 -2.72 17.43
CA ARG A 213 -11.59 -3.23 17.11
C ARG A 213 -11.42 -3.53 15.62
N ALA A 214 -12.44 -4.10 14.95
CA ALA A 214 -12.38 -4.33 13.51
C ALA A 214 -12.36 -3.04 12.69
N ALA A 215 -13.03 -1.98 13.15
CA ALA A 215 -12.95 -0.65 12.53
C ALA A 215 -11.52 -0.10 12.59
N LEU A 216 -10.81 -0.29 13.70
CA LEU A 216 -9.39 0.10 13.84
C LEU A 216 -8.48 -0.69 12.88
N ILE A 217 -8.75 -1.99 12.69
CA ILE A 217 -8.03 -2.80 11.70
C ILE A 217 -8.21 -2.22 10.29
N SER A 218 -9.43 -1.79 9.95
CA SER A 218 -9.74 -1.16 8.66
C SER A 218 -8.91 0.11 8.45
N SER A 219 -8.84 0.98 9.47
CA SER A 219 -8.07 2.22 9.36
C SER A 219 -6.57 2.00 9.20
N ASP A 220 -6.00 1.01 9.91
CA ASP A 220 -4.58 0.66 9.79
C ASP A 220 -4.22 0.14 8.38
N SER A 221 -5.15 -0.59 7.75
CA SER A 221 -4.87 -1.28 6.48
C SER A 221 -4.69 -0.35 5.28
N LYS A 222 -5.33 0.83 5.31
CA LYS A 222 -5.42 1.76 4.17
C LYS A 222 -4.26 2.75 4.08
N ASP A 223 -3.15 2.48 4.77
CA ASP A 223 -1.98 3.38 4.89
C ASP A 223 -2.44 4.81 5.24
N PHE A 224 -3.47 4.92 6.10
CA PHE A 224 -4.08 6.19 6.48
C PHE A 224 -3.10 6.93 7.39
N THR A 225 -2.27 7.80 6.80
CA THR A 225 -1.33 8.58 7.59
C THR A 225 -2.09 9.55 8.51
N PRO A 226 -1.52 9.94 9.67
CA PRO A 226 -2.08 11.00 10.51
C PRO A 226 -2.34 12.30 9.75
N GLU A 227 -1.62 12.56 8.66
CA GLU A 227 -1.87 13.67 7.73
C GLU A 227 -3.16 13.48 6.92
N MET A 228 -3.45 12.28 6.41
CA MET A 228 -4.73 12.01 5.73
C MET A 228 -5.92 12.09 6.70
N ALA A 229 -5.76 11.69 7.95
CA ALA A 229 -6.80 11.86 8.99
C ALA A 229 -7.16 13.34 9.24
N ARG A 230 -6.21 14.28 9.06
CA ARG A 230 -6.48 15.73 9.14
C ARG A 230 -7.30 16.25 7.96
N CYS A 231 -7.15 15.65 6.78
CA CYS A 231 -7.92 16.00 5.59
C CYS A 231 -9.33 15.39 5.58
N PHE A 232 -9.57 14.32 6.35
CA PHE A 232 -10.87 13.66 6.49
C PHE A 232 -11.34 13.66 7.96
N PRO A 233 -11.71 14.83 8.52
CA PRO A 233 -12.05 14.99 9.94
C PRO A 233 -13.20 14.10 10.43
N ILE A 234 -14.11 13.69 9.53
CA ILE A 234 -15.22 12.77 9.83
C ILE A 234 -14.70 11.34 10.12
N LEU A 235 -13.69 10.87 9.38
CA LEU A 235 -13.06 9.56 9.62
C LEU A 235 -12.22 9.59 10.91
N GLY A 236 -11.50 10.68 11.18
CA GLY A 236 -10.78 10.87 12.44
C GLY A 236 -11.69 10.91 13.67
N ALA A 237 -12.84 11.60 13.57
CA ALA A 237 -13.85 11.61 14.64
C ALA A 237 -14.48 10.23 14.85
N PHE A 238 -14.73 9.46 13.78
CA PHE A 238 -15.25 8.10 13.89
C PHE A 238 -14.28 7.16 14.62
N VAL A 239 -12.97 7.24 14.29
CA VAL A 239 -11.91 6.48 14.97
C VAL A 239 -11.83 6.86 16.46
N ASN A 240 -11.92 8.13 16.81
CA ASN A 240 -11.91 8.57 18.21
C ASN A 240 -13.16 8.11 18.98
N VAL A 241 -14.36 8.18 18.37
CA VAL A 241 -15.60 7.64 18.97
C VAL A 241 -15.49 6.12 19.19
N VAL A 242 -14.85 5.41 18.26
CA VAL A 242 -14.56 3.97 18.40
C VAL A 242 -13.60 3.70 19.57
N PHE A 243 -12.55 4.51 19.74
CA PHE A 243 -11.66 4.43 20.89
C PHE A 243 -12.36 4.75 22.21
N ASP A 244 -13.22 5.77 22.24
CA ASP A 244 -13.98 6.16 23.43
C ASP A 244 -14.97 5.06 23.83
N VAL A 245 -15.65 4.42 22.87
CA VAL A 245 -16.53 3.27 23.11
C VAL A 245 -15.74 2.07 23.65
N ILE A 246 -14.53 1.82 23.14
CA ILE A 246 -13.62 0.78 23.67
C ILE A 246 -13.21 1.10 25.12
N ALA A 247 -12.80 2.34 25.41
CA ALA A 247 -12.37 2.76 26.74
C ALA A 247 -13.52 2.71 27.77
N LEU A 248 -14.73 3.11 27.38
CA LEU A 248 -15.94 2.98 28.19
C LEU A 248 -16.30 1.51 28.45
N ALA A 249 -16.12 0.63 27.47
CA ALA A 249 -16.37 -0.81 27.62
C ALA A 249 -15.34 -1.52 28.52
N GLU A 250 -14.10 -1.01 28.58
CA GLU A 250 -13.02 -1.55 29.41
C GLU A 250 -13.06 -1.04 30.87
N GLY A 251 -14.09 -0.25 31.23
CA GLY A 251 -14.28 0.25 32.60
C GLY A 251 -13.41 1.47 32.94
N GLY A 252 -12.84 2.15 31.94
CA GLY A 252 -12.14 3.41 32.13
C GLY A 252 -13.12 4.53 32.50
N ALA A 253 -13.21 4.86 33.79
CA ALA A 253 -13.75 6.14 34.21
C ALA A 253 -12.81 7.25 33.73
N ALA A 254 -13.35 8.19 32.95
CA ALA A 254 -12.71 9.48 32.69
C ALA A 254 -12.63 10.32 33.97
#